data_AF-A0A3D8VLM1-F1
#
_entry.id   AF-A0A3D8VLM1-F1
#
_cell.length_a   1.000
_cell.length_b   1.000
_cell.length_c   1.000
_cell.angle_alpha   90.00
_cell.angle_beta   90.00
_cell.angle_gamma   90.00
#
_symmetry.space_group_name_H-M   'P 1'
#
loop_
_entity.id
_entity.type
_entity.pdbx_description
1 polymer ?
#
loop_
_entity_poly.entity_id
_entity_poly.type
_entity_poly.pdbx_seq_one_letter_code
_entity_poly.pdbx_strand_id
1 'polypeptide(L)'
;MKVVTRMWPVALALALQPALAFAQQPNTLAPPPRVAPISPASQPSLPRGVDTSRDNSLQTLNRQLDASSRRVSADTLRSQVDQQDRLMDADRARTDARRAAATTPAESERLRQDFEARRATHEAWRAGKEAQVHRLETIDLPPPPPVNEVKPAIEPRR
;
A
#
# COMPACT_ATOMS: atom_id res chain seq x y z
N MET A 1 -40.24 -13.23 -44.43
CA MET A 1 -40.10 -14.51 -43.69
C MET A 1 -39.69 -14.21 -42.27
N LYS A 2 -40.27 -14.95 -41.32
CA LYS A 2 -40.45 -14.61 -39.90
C LYS A 2 -39.15 -14.67 -39.09
N VAL A 3 -38.97 -13.67 -38.22
CA VAL A 3 -37.95 -13.59 -37.17
C VAL A 3 -38.28 -14.65 -36.10
N VAL A 4 -37.30 -15.49 -35.74
CA VAL A 4 -37.44 -16.46 -34.63
C VAL A 4 -36.49 -16.05 -33.53
N THR A 5 -37.05 -15.33 -32.57
CA THR A 5 -36.48 -14.98 -31.27
C THR A 5 -36.31 -16.24 -30.44
N ARG A 6 -35.07 -16.62 -30.11
CA ARG A 6 -34.80 -17.66 -29.11
C ARG A 6 -34.61 -17.00 -27.74
N MET A 7 -35.67 -17.05 -26.94
CA MET A 7 -35.61 -16.83 -25.50
C MET A 7 -35.03 -18.09 -24.83
N TRP A 8 -34.04 -17.89 -23.94
CA TRP A 8 -33.53 -18.90 -23.02
C TRP A 8 -33.94 -18.51 -21.59
N PRO A 9 -34.73 -19.32 -20.89
CA PRO A 9 -34.89 -19.23 -19.45
C PRO A 9 -34.13 -20.38 -18.78
N VAL A 10 -33.03 -20.09 -18.10
CA VAL A 10 -32.35 -21.05 -17.21
C VAL A 10 -31.79 -20.23 -16.05
N ALA A 11 -32.56 -20.10 -14.98
CA ALA A 11 -32.56 -20.96 -13.79
C ALA A 11 -31.66 -20.36 -12.69
N LEU A 12 -32.38 -19.70 -11.78
CA LEU A 12 -32.06 -19.39 -10.39
C LEU A 12 -31.24 -20.53 -9.73
N ALA A 13 -29.98 -20.28 -9.41
CA ALA A 13 -29.20 -21.10 -8.47
C ALA A 13 -29.06 -20.33 -7.16
N LEU A 14 -29.92 -20.72 -6.23
CA LEU A 14 -29.97 -20.28 -4.85
C LEU A 14 -28.80 -20.91 -4.07
N ALA A 15 -28.26 -20.12 -3.13
CA ALA A 15 -27.59 -20.55 -1.90
C ALA A 15 -26.24 -21.30 -2.01
N LEU A 16 -25.19 -20.67 -1.49
CA LEU A 16 -24.42 -21.23 -0.37
C LEU A 16 -23.60 -20.10 0.28
N GLN A 17 -24.14 -19.49 1.34
CA GLN A 17 -23.36 -18.64 2.23
C GLN A 17 -22.67 -19.54 3.26
N PRO A 18 -21.33 -19.54 3.40
CA PRO A 18 -20.70 -20.10 4.58
C PRO A 18 -20.89 -19.11 5.74
N ALA A 19 -21.83 -19.42 6.63
CA ALA A 19 -21.89 -18.81 7.95
C ALA A 19 -20.64 -19.25 8.73
N LEU A 20 -19.62 -18.39 8.76
CA LEU A 20 -18.48 -18.54 9.67
C LEU A 20 -18.96 -18.21 11.08
N ALA A 21 -19.48 -19.23 11.76
CA ALA A 21 -19.73 -19.20 13.19
C ALA A 21 -18.37 -19.19 13.92
N PHE A 22 -17.90 -17.99 14.27
CA PHE A 22 -16.84 -17.86 15.27
C PHE A 22 -17.44 -18.18 16.64
N ALA A 23 -17.04 -19.31 17.21
CA ALA A 23 -17.29 -19.62 18.60
C ALA A 23 -16.62 -18.55 19.48
N GLN A 24 -17.42 -17.70 20.12
CA GLN A 24 -16.97 -16.86 21.23
C GLN A 24 -16.53 -17.77 22.37
N GLN A 25 -15.22 -17.78 22.65
CA GLN A 25 -14.71 -18.36 23.90
C GLN A 25 -15.29 -17.58 25.09
N PRO A 26 -15.76 -18.25 26.16
CA PRO A 26 -16.12 -17.56 27.39
C PRO A 26 -14.85 -16.96 28.02
N ASN A 27 -14.77 -15.64 27.97
CA ASN A 27 -13.71 -14.84 28.57
C ASN A 27 -13.84 -14.92 30.10
N THR A 28 -13.09 -15.83 30.73
CA THR A 28 -13.05 -15.99 32.20
C THR A 28 -11.93 -15.18 32.85
N LEU A 29 -11.51 -14.08 32.21
CA LEU A 29 -10.59 -13.14 32.83
C LEU A 29 -11.32 -12.39 33.95
N ALA A 30 -11.00 -12.77 35.18
CA ALA A 30 -11.38 -12.06 36.40
C ALA A 30 -11.13 -10.54 36.24
N PRO A 31 -12.02 -9.69 36.79
CA PRO A 31 -11.79 -8.25 36.76
C PRO A 31 -10.50 -7.91 37.52
N PRO A 32 -9.66 -7.00 37.00
CA PRO A 32 -8.47 -6.57 37.73
C PRO A 32 -8.87 -5.93 39.06
N PRO A 33 -8.02 -6.04 40.11
CA PRO A 33 -8.29 -5.45 41.41
C PRO A 33 -8.50 -3.94 41.27
N ARG A 34 -9.59 -3.44 41.87
CA ARG A 34 -9.89 -2.01 41.94
C ARG A 34 -8.86 -1.36 42.85
N VAL A 35 -7.85 -0.73 42.27
CA VAL A 35 -6.93 0.16 42.99
C VAL A 35 -7.77 1.32 43.54
N ALA A 36 -7.67 1.58 44.84
CA ALA A 36 -8.32 2.71 45.48
C ALA A 36 -7.93 4.03 44.79
N PRO A 37 -8.84 5.02 44.68
CA PRO A 37 -8.50 6.31 44.12
C PRO A 37 -7.43 6.96 45.02
N ILE A 38 -6.21 7.05 44.51
CA ILE A 38 -5.15 7.85 45.11
C ILE A 38 -5.66 9.29 45.06
N SER A 39 -5.87 9.91 46.22
CA SER A 39 -6.24 11.32 46.32
C SER A 39 -5.22 12.14 45.53
N PRO A 40 -5.65 13.06 44.64
CA PRO A 40 -4.71 13.87 43.88
C PRO A 40 -3.89 14.72 44.87
N ALA A 41 -2.60 14.42 44.98
CA ALA A 41 -1.67 15.29 45.65
C ALA A 41 -1.77 16.68 44.98
N SER A 42 -1.97 17.71 45.79
CA SER A 42 -2.12 19.10 45.37
C SER A 42 -1.00 19.47 44.41
N GLN A 43 -1.35 19.68 43.14
CA GLN A 43 -0.40 20.12 42.11
C GLN A 43 0.08 21.53 42.46
N PRO A 44 1.39 21.81 42.43
CA PRO A 44 1.87 23.19 42.46
C PRO A 44 1.36 23.90 41.20
N SER A 45 0.76 25.07 41.37
CA SER A 45 0.30 25.92 40.27
C SER A 45 1.48 26.35 39.42
N LEU A 46 1.66 25.68 38.28
CA LEU A 46 2.65 26.06 37.27
C LEU A 46 2.29 27.43 36.68
N PRO A 47 3.28 28.28 36.39
CA PRO A 47 3.04 29.57 35.75
C PRO A 47 2.40 29.32 34.38
N ARG A 48 1.34 30.08 34.08
CA ARG A 48 0.56 30.07 32.84
C ARG A 48 1.41 30.58 31.67
N GLY A 49 2.45 29.84 31.31
CA GLY A 49 3.17 29.93 30.06
C GLY A 49 2.47 29.06 29.03
N VAL A 50 2.32 29.57 27.82
CA VAL A 50 1.60 28.92 26.71
C VAL A 50 2.11 27.49 26.54
N ASP A 51 1.19 26.52 26.58
CA ASP A 51 1.42 25.06 26.60
C ASP A 51 1.85 24.53 25.20
N THR A 52 2.77 25.24 24.52
CA THR A 52 3.21 24.95 23.14
C THR A 52 3.94 23.60 23.01
N SER A 53 4.43 23.04 24.13
CA SER A 53 5.13 21.76 24.15
C SER A 53 4.19 20.59 23.82
N ARG A 54 2.92 20.68 24.22
CA ARG A 54 1.91 19.66 23.93
C ARG A 54 1.55 19.65 22.44
N ASP A 55 1.37 20.81 21.84
CA ASP A 55 1.05 20.94 20.41
C ASP A 55 2.20 20.46 19.51
N ASN A 56 3.45 20.76 19.88
CA ASN A 56 4.63 20.26 19.16
C ASN A 56 4.76 18.73 19.23
N SER A 57 4.42 18.12 20.36
CA SER A 57 4.46 16.65 20.51
C SER A 57 3.43 15.93 19.63
N LEU A 58 2.21 16.48 19.52
CA LEU A 58 1.16 15.93 18.67
C LEU A 58 1.49 16.08 17.18
N GLN A 59 2.06 17.21 16.78
CA GLN A 59 2.53 17.39 15.41
C GLN A 59 3.68 16.45 15.05
N THR A 60 4.57 16.16 16.00
CA THR A 60 5.67 15.21 15.79
C THR A 60 5.14 13.78 15.67
N LEU A 61 4.20 13.40 16.52
CA LEU A 61 3.55 12.09 16.46
C LEU A 61 2.79 11.89 15.14
N ASN A 62 2.01 12.88 14.70
CA ASN A 62 1.29 12.79 13.42
C ASN A 62 2.26 12.61 12.24
N ARG A 63 3.37 13.37 12.22
CA ARG A 63 4.43 13.17 11.21
C ARG A 63 5.03 11.77 11.26
N GLN A 64 5.27 11.23 12.45
CA GLN A 64 5.78 9.86 12.62
C GLN A 64 4.77 8.81 12.15
N LEU A 65 3.49 8.98 12.46
CA LEU A 65 2.42 8.08 12.01
C LEU A 65 2.31 8.11 10.48
N ASP A 66 2.29 9.30 9.87
CA ASP A 66 2.26 9.45 8.43
C ASP A 66 3.49 8.81 7.75
N ALA A 67 4.69 9.04 8.30
CA ALA A 67 5.91 8.43 7.80
C ALA A 67 5.88 6.89 7.91
N SER A 68 5.40 6.36 9.04
CA SER A 68 5.26 4.90 9.24
C SER A 68 4.25 4.29 8.27
N SER A 69 3.10 4.95 8.07
CA SER A 69 2.05 4.53 7.14
C SER A 69 2.55 4.46 5.71
N ARG A 70 3.33 5.46 5.27
CA ARG A 70 3.96 5.46 3.94
C ARG A 70 4.97 4.35 3.77
N ARG A 71 5.82 4.09 4.78
CA ARG A 71 6.79 2.98 4.74
C ARG A 71 6.08 1.64 4.58
N VAL A 72 5.06 1.36 5.40
CA VAL A 72 4.26 0.12 5.29
C VAL A 72 3.61 0.00 3.92
N SER A 73 3.11 1.11 3.38
CA SER A 73 2.51 1.14 2.03
C SER A 73 3.54 0.83 0.95
N ALA A 74 4.73 1.42 1.03
CA ALA A 74 5.84 1.16 0.10
C ALA A 74 6.32 -0.30 0.19
N ASP A 75 6.46 -0.84 1.39
CA ASP A 75 6.86 -2.24 1.61
C ASP A 75 5.82 -3.23 1.09
N THR A 76 4.53 -2.92 1.26
CA THR A 76 3.44 -3.70 0.68
C THR A 76 3.53 -3.72 -0.85
N LEU A 77 3.81 -2.58 -1.48
CA LEU A 77 3.98 -2.51 -2.93
C LEU A 77 5.21 -3.28 -3.41
N ARG A 78 6.34 -3.18 -2.70
CA ARG A 78 7.55 -3.96 -3.00
C ARG A 78 7.29 -5.46 -2.91
N SER A 79 6.61 -5.91 -1.85
CA SER A 79 6.23 -7.31 -1.69
C SER A 79 5.31 -7.81 -2.82
N GLN A 80 4.42 -6.96 -3.35
CA GLN A 80 3.58 -7.32 -4.50
C GLN A 80 4.41 -7.51 -5.77
N VAL A 81 5.38 -6.61 -6.02
CA VAL A 81 6.32 -6.72 -7.15
C VAL A 81 7.13 -8.02 -7.04
N ASP A 82 7.72 -8.29 -5.89
CA ASP A 82 8.50 -9.51 -5.66
C ASP A 82 7.68 -10.78 -5.85
N GLN A 83 6.41 -10.78 -5.42
CA GLN A 83 5.52 -11.92 -5.62
C GLN A 83 5.24 -12.15 -7.10
N GLN A 84 4.97 -11.10 -7.87
CA GLN A 84 4.71 -11.20 -9.30
C GLN A 84 5.97 -11.59 -10.10
N ASP A 85 7.14 -11.07 -9.72
CA ASP A 85 8.42 -11.48 -10.30
C ASP A 85 8.61 -13.00 -10.20
N ARG A 86 8.37 -13.58 -9.02
CA ARG A 86 8.46 -15.04 -8.82
C ARG A 86 7.45 -15.81 -9.68
N LEU A 87 6.25 -15.26 -9.88
CA LEU A 87 5.25 -15.88 -10.75
C LEU A 87 5.69 -15.84 -12.22
N MET A 88 6.28 -14.74 -12.67
CA MET A 88 6.83 -14.62 -14.03
C MET A 88 8.03 -15.53 -14.25
N ASP A 89 8.90 -15.70 -13.27
CA ASP A 89 10.02 -16.65 -13.33
C ASP A 89 9.53 -18.10 -13.41
N ALA A 90 8.49 -18.44 -12.64
CA ALA A 90 7.85 -19.74 -12.73
C ALA A 90 7.18 -19.95 -14.11
N ASP A 91 6.53 -18.93 -14.68
CA ASP A 91 5.94 -19.00 -16.02
C ASP A 91 7.01 -19.16 -17.11
N ARG A 92 8.16 -18.50 -16.95
CA ARG A 92 9.33 -18.68 -17.82
C ARG A 92 9.77 -20.14 -17.83
N ALA A 93 10.03 -20.71 -16.65
CA ALA A 93 10.47 -22.10 -16.53
C ALA A 93 9.44 -23.07 -17.13
N ARG A 94 8.15 -22.82 -16.93
CA ARG A 94 7.06 -23.63 -17.53
C ARG A 94 7.01 -23.49 -19.04
N THR A 95 7.19 -22.28 -19.57
CA THR A 95 7.19 -22.02 -21.01
C THR A 95 8.39 -22.68 -21.66
N ASP A 96 9.58 -22.55 -21.07
CA ASP A 96 10.80 -23.18 -21.57
C ASP A 96 10.68 -24.71 -21.57
N ALA A 97 10.10 -25.30 -20.51
CA ALA A 97 9.81 -26.74 -20.48
C ALA A 97 8.81 -27.17 -21.58
N ARG A 98 7.74 -26.40 -21.81
CA ARG A 98 6.78 -26.66 -22.90
C ARG A 98 7.40 -26.52 -24.28
N ARG A 99 8.28 -25.54 -24.48
CA ARG A 99 9.02 -25.34 -25.73
C ARG A 99 9.98 -26.49 -26.00
N ALA A 100 10.68 -26.97 -24.97
CA ALA A 100 11.55 -28.15 -25.09
C ALA A 100 10.76 -29.43 -25.42
N ALA A 101 9.51 -29.54 -24.96
CA ALA A 101 8.61 -30.65 -25.25
C ALA A 101 7.79 -30.47 -26.55
N ALA A 102 7.86 -29.31 -27.20
CA ALA A 102 7.03 -29.02 -28.37
C ALA A 102 7.46 -29.86 -29.58
N THR A 103 6.49 -30.50 -30.22
CA THR A 103 6.74 -31.39 -31.37
C THR A 103 7.07 -30.62 -32.64
N THR A 104 6.62 -29.36 -32.74
CA THR A 104 6.82 -28.54 -33.95
C THR A 104 7.51 -27.21 -33.64
N PRO A 105 8.36 -26.70 -34.56
CA PRO A 105 8.99 -25.39 -34.41
C PRO A 105 7.97 -24.25 -34.32
N ALA A 106 6.88 -24.32 -35.09
CA ALA A 106 5.83 -23.30 -35.10
C ALA A 106 5.11 -23.17 -33.75
N GLU A 107 4.88 -24.28 -33.06
CA GLU A 107 4.31 -24.28 -31.70
C GLU A 107 5.29 -23.68 -30.69
N SER A 108 6.57 -24.03 -30.78
CA SER A 108 7.61 -23.48 -29.91
C SER A 108 7.74 -21.95 -30.03
N GLU A 109 7.52 -21.41 -31.23
CA GLU A 109 7.58 -19.97 -31.51
C GLU A 109 6.33 -19.25 -31.01
N ARG A 110 5.14 -19.85 -31.16
CA ARG A 110 3.92 -19.31 -30.55
C ARG A 110 4.03 -19.20 -29.03
N LEU A 111 4.52 -20.25 -28.37
CA LEU A 111 4.75 -20.24 -26.92
C LEU A 111 5.72 -19.14 -26.50
N ARG A 112 6.76 -18.88 -27.31
CA ARG A 112 7.70 -17.79 -27.08
C ARG A 112 7.01 -16.42 -27.19
N GLN A 113 6.29 -16.18 -28.28
CA GLN A 113 5.58 -14.91 -28.51
C GLN A 113 4.55 -14.62 -27.42
N ASP A 114 3.79 -15.63 -27.01
CA ASP A 114 2.82 -15.51 -25.92
C ASP A 114 3.48 -15.13 -24.59
N PHE A 115 4.65 -15.71 -24.28
CA PHE A 115 5.42 -15.36 -23.09
C PHE A 115 6.01 -13.95 -23.19
N GLU A 116 6.55 -13.55 -24.34
CA GLU A 116 7.08 -12.20 -24.55
C GLU A 116 5.98 -11.14 -24.38
N ALA A 117 4.75 -11.40 -24.85
CA ALA A 117 3.61 -10.51 -24.64
C ALA A 117 3.22 -10.38 -23.16
N ARG A 118 3.18 -11.51 -22.41
CA ARG A 118 2.94 -11.48 -20.95
C ARG A 118 4.05 -10.73 -20.22
N ARG A 119 5.30 -10.95 -20.61
CA ARG A 119 6.47 -10.26 -20.05
C ARG A 119 6.40 -8.74 -20.27
N ALA A 120 6.09 -8.29 -21.47
CA ALA A 120 5.94 -6.85 -21.75
C ALA A 120 4.84 -6.20 -20.90
N THR A 121 3.71 -6.90 -20.72
CA THR A 121 2.62 -6.46 -19.85
C THR A 121 3.06 -6.36 -18.38
N HIS A 122 3.82 -7.36 -17.91
CA HIS A 122 4.36 -7.38 -16.56
C HIS A 122 5.40 -6.27 -16.32
N GLU A 123 6.29 -6.00 -17.29
CA GLU A 123 7.27 -4.91 -17.20
C GLU A 123 6.58 -3.54 -17.10
N ALA A 124 5.52 -3.30 -17.89
CA ALA A 124 4.73 -2.07 -17.79
C ALA A 124 4.05 -1.94 -16.42
N TRP A 125 3.47 -3.04 -15.90
CA TRP A 125 2.89 -3.07 -14.57
C TRP A 125 3.92 -2.80 -13.46
N ARG A 126 5.10 -3.42 -13.56
CA ARG A 126 6.21 -3.24 -12.62
C ARG A 126 6.67 -1.79 -12.58
N ALA A 127 6.93 -1.18 -13.74
CA ALA A 127 7.30 0.22 -13.82
C ALA A 127 6.24 1.15 -13.18
N GLY A 128 4.96 0.83 -13.36
CA GLY A 128 3.85 1.55 -12.71
C GLY A 128 3.85 1.41 -11.18
N LYS A 129 4.22 0.25 -10.65
CA LYS A 129 4.32 0.01 -9.19
C LYS A 129 5.56 0.64 -8.59
N GLU A 130 6.71 0.54 -9.25
CA GLU A 130 7.96 1.19 -8.84
C GLU A 130 7.80 2.72 -8.82
N ALA A 131 7.09 3.30 -9.78
CA ALA A 131 6.75 4.73 -9.75
C ALA A 131 5.87 5.10 -8.54
N GLN A 132 4.96 4.23 -8.09
CA GLN A 132 4.16 4.47 -6.88
C GLN A 132 5.02 4.42 -5.62
N VAL A 133 5.93 3.45 -5.53
CA VAL A 133 6.91 3.35 -4.43
C VAL A 133 7.76 4.62 -4.39
N HIS A 134 8.32 5.03 -5.52
CA HIS A 134 9.11 6.25 -5.62
C HIS A 134 8.33 7.49 -5.17
N ARG A 135 7.05 7.62 -5.55
CA ARG A 135 6.19 8.73 -5.07
C ARG A 135 6.02 8.71 -3.56
N LEU A 136 5.80 7.55 -2.94
CA LEU A 136 5.66 7.45 -1.48
C LEU A 136 6.96 7.84 -0.75
N GLU A 137 8.11 7.59 -1.37
CA GLU A 137 9.44 7.93 -0.84
C GLU A 137 9.85 9.39 -1.07
N THR A 138 9.48 9.99 -2.20
CA THR A 138 9.92 11.36 -2.58
C THR A 138 9.08 12.49 -2.01
N ILE A 139 7.90 12.24 -1.45
CA ILE A 139 7.09 13.28 -0.77
C ILE A 139 7.80 13.84 0.49
N ASP A 140 8.99 13.34 0.85
CA ASP A 140 9.78 13.75 2.02
C ASP A 140 10.76 14.93 1.78
N LEU A 141 10.80 15.54 0.57
CA LEU A 141 11.53 16.80 0.41
C LEU A 141 10.62 17.98 0.79
N PRO A 142 10.85 18.67 1.94
CA PRO A 142 10.27 20.00 2.12
C PRO A 142 10.69 20.87 0.93
N PRO A 143 9.81 21.75 0.42
CA PRO A 143 10.20 22.70 -0.62
C PRO A 143 11.48 23.41 -0.15
N PRO A 144 12.49 23.60 -1.03
CA PRO A 144 13.66 24.37 -0.65
C PRO A 144 13.18 25.70 -0.06
N PRO A 145 13.74 26.15 1.09
CA PRO A 145 13.35 27.42 1.67
C PRO A 145 13.41 28.47 0.56
N PRO A 146 12.43 29.40 0.47
CA PRO A 146 12.45 30.45 -0.53
C PRO A 146 13.82 31.10 -0.47
N VAL A 147 14.50 31.20 -1.62
CA VAL A 147 15.74 31.97 -1.73
C VAL A 147 15.37 33.35 -1.23
N ASN A 148 15.81 33.70 -0.02
CA ASN A 148 15.69 35.06 0.47
C ASN A 148 16.44 35.91 -0.55
N GLU A 149 15.70 36.59 -1.42
CA GLU A 149 16.22 37.64 -2.26
C GLU A 149 16.77 38.69 -1.30
N VAL A 150 18.07 38.61 -1.02
CA VAL A 150 18.80 39.65 -0.30
C VAL A 150 18.74 40.86 -1.22
N LYS A 151 17.72 41.69 -1.02
CA LYS A 151 17.57 43.00 -1.64
C LYS A 151 18.91 43.71 -1.49
N PRO A 152 19.66 43.99 -2.57
CA PRO A 152 20.92 44.70 -2.42
C PRO A 152 20.59 46.11 -1.90
N ALA A 153 20.89 46.34 -0.63
CA ALA A 153 20.97 47.67 -0.07
C ALA A 153 22.18 48.35 -0.71
N ILE A 154 21.94 49.05 -1.81
CA ILE A 154 22.89 50.03 -2.34
C ILE A 154 22.16 51.37 -2.32
N GLU A 155 22.15 51.99 -1.14
CA GLU A 155 22.38 53.43 -1.08
C GLU A 155 23.75 53.62 -0.43
N PRO A 156 24.63 54.38 -1.09
CA PRO A 156 25.05 55.58 -0.39
C PRO A 156 24.96 56.81 -1.30
N ARG A 157 24.32 57.84 -0.73
CA ARG A 157 24.47 59.26 -1.00
C ARG A 157 25.74 59.64 -1.80
N ARG A 158 25.54 60.43 -2.85
CA ARG A 158 26.19 61.74 -3.01
C ARG A 158 25.36 62.65 -3.92
#